data_AF-A0A356UC01-F1
#
_entry.id   AF-A0A356UC01-F1
#
_cell.length_a   1.000
_cell.length_b   1.000
_cell.length_c   1.000
_cell.angle_alpha   90.00
_cell.angle_beta   90.00
_cell.angle_gamma   90.00
#
_symmetry.space_group_name_H-M   'P 1'
#
loop_
_entity.id
_entity.type
_entity.pdbx_description
1 polymer ?
#
loop_
_entity_poly.entity_id
_entity_poly.type
_entity_poly.pdbx_seq_one_letter_code
_entity_poly.pdbx_strand_id
1 'polypeptide(L)' 'MDCVIYKSKLAKSRVNHILDNMGRIVIIKNVPANVCGQCGEYYIDNDTAMRLEEVARELLNKGTSII' A
#
# COMPACT_ATOMS: atom_id res chain seq x y z
N MET A 1 -7.88 -11.76 9.73
CA MET A 1 -6.63 -12.25 9.11
C MET A 1 -5.51 -12.01 10.13
N ASP A 2 -4.60 -12.97 10.27
CA ASP A 2 -3.43 -12.83 11.15
C ASP A 2 -2.18 -12.58 10.29
N CYS A 3 -1.15 -11.97 10.87
CA CYS A 3 0.11 -11.72 10.20
C CYS A 3 0.73 -13.02 9.68
N VAL A 4 1.17 -13.07 8.42
CA VAL A 4 1.74 -14.29 7.86
C VAL A 4 3.08 -14.67 8.47
N ILE A 5 3.82 -13.66 8.98
CA ILE A 5 5.16 -13.80 9.56
C ILE A 5 5.07 -14.25 11.03
N TYR A 6 4.39 -13.47 11.87
CA TYR A 6 4.37 -13.69 13.33
C TYR A 6 3.07 -14.32 13.86
N LYS A 7 2.09 -14.59 13.00
CA LYS A 7 0.75 -15.13 13.36
C LYS A 7 -0.01 -14.29 14.40
N SER A 8 0.39 -13.05 14.61
CA SER A 8 -0.27 -12.11 15.51
C SER A 8 -1.46 -11.42 14.86
N LYS A 9 -2.36 -10.90 15.70
CA LYS A 9 -3.55 -10.16 15.27
C LYS A 9 -3.16 -8.87 14.56
N LEU A 10 -3.87 -8.57 13.48
CA LEU A 10 -3.72 -7.32 12.76
C LEU A 10 -4.71 -6.28 13.30
N ALA A 11 -4.29 -5.02 13.32
CA ALA A 11 -5.13 -3.89 13.72
C ALA A 11 -5.41 -2.97 12.53
N LYS A 12 -6.65 -2.46 12.42
CA LYS A 12 -6.99 -1.48 11.38
C LYS A 12 -6.22 -0.18 11.62
N SER A 13 -5.60 0.33 10.55
CA SER A 13 -4.84 1.58 10.56
C SER A 13 -4.85 2.24 9.17
N ARG A 14 -4.12 3.35 9.04
CA ARG A 14 -3.84 3.99 7.75
C ARG A 14 -2.34 4.08 7.53
N VAL A 15 -1.89 3.77 6.31
CA VAL A 15 -0.48 3.74 5.93
C VAL A 15 -0.20 4.59 4.69
N ASN A 16 1.07 4.89 4.45
CA ASN A 16 1.51 5.41 3.17
C ASN A 16 1.93 4.22 2.30
N HIS A 17 1.20 3.98 1.21
CA HIS A 17 1.56 2.96 0.23
C HIS A 17 2.56 3.55 -0.75
N ILE A 18 3.73 2.92 -0.86
CA ILE A 18 4.84 3.39 -1.71
C ILE A 18 5.00 2.38 -2.83
N LEU A 19 4.95 2.87 -4.05
CA LEU A 19 5.23 2.11 -5.26
C LEU A 19 6.53 2.63 -5.85
N ASP A 20 7.48 1.73 -6.07
CA ASP A 20 8.71 2.00 -6.81
C ASP A 20 8.62 1.28 -8.16
N ASN A 21 8.61 2.05 -9.25
CA ASN A 21 8.54 1.53 -10.60
C ASN A 21 9.54 2.26 -11.52
N MET A 22 10.59 1.54 -11.93
CA MET A 22 11.58 2.00 -12.91
C MET A 22 12.09 3.43 -12.67
N GLY A 23 12.48 3.73 -11.43
CA GLY A 23 13.01 5.05 -11.05
C GLY A 23 11.95 6.12 -10.79
N ARG A 24 10.67 5.74 -10.70
CA ARG A 24 9.57 6.62 -10.30
C ARG A 24 8.98 6.10 -8.99
N ILE A 25 8.89 6.99 -8.00
CA ILE A 25 8.28 6.69 -6.72
C ILE A 25 6.90 7.35 -6.67
N VAL A 26 5.87 6.55 -6.41
CA VAL A 26 4.51 7.04 -6.17
C VAL A 26 4.15 6.78 -4.71
N ILE A 27 3.80 7.82 -3.97
CA ILE A 27 3.39 7.72 -2.57
C ILE A 27 1.91 8.04 -2.45
N ILE A 28 1.10 7.04 -2.13
CA ILE A 28 -0.32 7.17 -1.86
C ILE A 28 -0.52 7.19 -0.34
N LYS A 29 -0.92 8.34 0.21
CA LYS A 29 -1.06 8.55 1.65
C LYS A 29 -2.43 8.07 2.16
N ASN A 30 -2.49 7.78 3.46
CA ASN A 30 -3.73 7.48 4.19
C ASN A 30 -4.53 6.27 3.66
N VAL A 31 -3.83 5.27 3.14
CA VAL A 31 -4.44 4.04 2.62
C VAL A 31 -4.93 3.18 3.79
N PRO A 32 -6.20 2.74 3.80
CA PRO A 32 -6.70 1.84 4.82
C PRO A 32 -5.99 0.49 4.72
N ALA A 33 -5.48 -0.02 5.86
CA ALA A 33 -4.79 -1.30 5.91
C ALA A 33 -4.97 -1.96 7.29
N ASN A 34 -4.66 -3.25 7.37
CA ASN A 34 -4.51 -3.97 8.61
C ASN A 34 -3.01 -4.13 8.90
N VAL A 35 -2.52 -3.62 10.03
CA VAL A 35 -1.10 -3.56 10.37
C VAL A 35 -0.79 -4.51 11.51
N CYS A 36 0.29 -5.27 11.38
CA CYS A 36 0.83 -6.10 12.44
C CYS A 36 1.54 -5.23 13.50
N GLY A 37 1.09 -5.31 14.76
CA GLY A 37 1.71 -4.55 15.85
C GLY A 37 3.11 -5.01 16.25
N GLN A 38 3.57 -6.18 15.79
CA GLN A 38 4.91 -6.71 16.12
C GLN A 38 5.97 -6.40 15.06
N CYS A 39 5.62 -6.52 13.77
CA CYS A 39 6.58 -6.36 12.69
C CYS A 39 6.31 -5.18 11.76
N GLY A 40 5.16 -4.51 11.91
CA GLY A 40 4.78 -3.37 11.08
C GLY A 40 4.28 -3.72 9.68
N GLU A 41 4.26 -5.00 9.30
CA GLU A 41 3.74 -5.45 8.02
C GLU A 41 2.26 -5.07 7.88
N TYR A 42 1.88 -4.49 6.73
CA TYR A 42 0.51 -4.07 6.46
C TYR A 42 -0.11 -4.89 5.34
N TYR A 43 -1.40 -5.13 5.49
CA TYR A 43 -2.21 -5.92 4.56
C TYR A 43 -3.40 -5.08 4.13
N ILE A 44 -3.51 -4.88 2.82
CA ILE A 44 -4.65 -4.21 2.20
C ILE A 44 -5.65 -5.26 1.70
N ASP A 45 -6.94 -4.94 1.76
CA ASP A 45 -7.98 -5.79 1.18
C ASP A 45 -8.00 -5.68 -0.36
N ASN A 46 -8.73 -6.59 -1.00
CA ASN A 46 -8.77 -6.70 -2.45
C ASN A 46 -9.32 -5.44 -3.12
N ASP A 47 -10.41 -4.84 -2.59
CA ASP A 47 -10.99 -3.61 -3.14
C ASP A 47 -10.01 -2.44 -3.04
N THR A 48 -9.31 -2.31 -1.91
CA THR A 48 -8.26 -1.31 -1.73
C THR A 48 -7.11 -1.54 -2.71
N ALA A 49 -6.63 -2.78 -2.86
CA ALA A 49 -5.55 -3.11 -3.80
C ALA A 49 -5.91 -2.77 -5.25
N MET A 50 -7.11 -3.16 -5.71
CA MET A 50 -7.58 -2.85 -7.06
C MET A 50 -7.60 -1.35 -7.35
N ARG A 51 -8.08 -0.54 -6.39
CA ARG A 51 -8.09 0.92 -6.51
C ARG A 51 -6.68 1.51 -6.55
N LEU A 52 -5.77 1.01 -5.73
CA LEU A 52 -4.37 1.48 -5.73
C LEU A 52 -3.70 1.17 -7.07
N GLU A 53 -3.95 -0.01 -7.64
CA GLU A 53 -3.42 -0.36 -8.96
C GLU A 53 -3.99 0.52 -10.07
N GLU A 54 -5.28 0.84 -10.04
CA GLU A 54 -5.91 1.75 -11.01
C GLU A 54 -5.26 3.14 -10.93
N VAL A 55 -5.14 3.70 -9.73
CA VAL A 55 -4.48 4.99 -9.50
C VAL A 55 -3.02 4.94 -9.94
N ALA A 56 -2.29 3.88 -9.62
CA ALA A 56 -0.91 3.70 -10.03
C ALA A 56 -0.76 3.65 -11.55
N ARG A 57 -1.61 2.86 -12.23
CA ARG A 57 -1.63 2.78 -13.70
C ARG A 57 -1.89 4.13 -14.33
N GLU A 58 -2.85 4.90 -13.82
CA GLU A 58 -3.10 6.24 -14.31
C GLU A 58 -1.90 7.17 -14.15
N LEU A 59 -1.27 7.17 -12.98
CA LEU A 59 -0.12 8.05 -12.68
C LEU A 59 1.11 7.71 -13.53
N LEU A 60 1.36 6.41 -13.73
CA LEU A 60 2.47 5.90 -14.53
C LEU A 60 2.27 6.14 -16.03
N ASN A 61 1.03 6.01 -16.52
CA ASN A 61 0.68 6.27 -17.92
C ASN A 61 0.69 7.76 -18.27
N LYS A 62 0.39 8.64 -17.31
CA LYS A 62 0.42 10.09 -17.50
C LYS A 62 1.84 10.69 -17.58
N GLY A 63 2.89 9.89 -17.53
CA GLY A 63 4.28 10.37 -17.60
C GLY A 63 4.60 11.34 -16.45
N THR A 64 3.98 11.14 -15.28
CA THR A 64 4.12 12.05 -14.16
C THR A 64 5.46 11.81 -13.46
N SER A 65 6.50 12.55 -13.84
CA SER A 65 7.69 12.70 -13.03
C SER A 65 7.40 13.70 -11.92
N ILE A 66 7.24 13.23 -10.69
CA ILE A 66 7.27 14.10 -9.52
C ILE A 66 8.72 14.08 -9.02
N ILE A 67 9.30 15.28 -9.07
CA ILE A 67 10.70 15.67 -8.82
C ILE A 67 11.22 15.12 -7.49
#